data_AF-A0A150M230-F1
#
_entry.id   AF-A0A150M230-F1
#
_cell.length_a   1.000
_cell.length_b   1.000
_cell.length_c   1.000
_cell.angle_alpha   90.00
_cell.angle_beta   90.00
_cell.angle_gamma   90.00
#
_symmetry.space_group_name_H-M   'P 1'
#
loop_
_entity.id
_entity.type
_entity.pdbx_description
1 polymer ?
#
loop_
_entity_poly.entity_id
_entity_poly.type
_entity_poly.pdbx_seq_one_letter_code
_entity_poly.pdbx_strand_id
1 'polypeptide(L)'
;MIRFIETRKFLRKEIFFRGTGEAPAGEAKGGMRKGPGLCYHIASRIFSNDKSLKRGNEPLYFVDRKKIEETLLYMEKQLETLSSIRSPDKEIEKAALERIVLTLIDSFLDAGNALIDGFIMRDPGSYNDIVDILADEKVITKKMAEDFKSVIPMRKTIMQEYLAIDHGQMHRMIRQAVPSFAAFPDRVRDYLKHGSGPVSAFKNE
;
A
#
# COMPACT_ATOMS: atom_id res chain seq x y z
N MET A 1 14.56 -26.48 -32.91
CA MET A 1 14.08 -25.19 -32.34
C MET A 1 13.80 -25.41 -30.85
N ILE A 2 14.86 -25.54 -30.06
CA ILE A 2 14.84 -25.72 -28.59
C ILE A 2 16.10 -25.00 -28.08
N ARG A 3 15.93 -23.97 -27.24
CA ARG A 3 16.99 -23.41 -26.40
C ARG A 3 16.38 -23.02 -25.06
N PHE A 4 16.30 -24.00 -24.17
CA PHE A 4 15.97 -23.83 -22.75
C PHE A 4 17.07 -24.50 -21.92
N ILE A 5 18.32 -24.07 -22.10
CA ILE A 5 19.45 -24.46 -21.24
C ILE A 5 20.42 -23.28 -21.23
N GLU A 6 20.41 -22.51 -20.13
CA GLU A 6 21.59 -21.94 -19.46
C GLU A 6 21.18 -20.80 -18.52
N THR A 7 20.86 -21.13 -17.26
CA THR A 7 20.97 -20.19 -16.12
C THR A 7 20.99 -20.89 -14.76
N ARG A 8 21.27 -22.20 -14.70
CA ARG A 8 21.46 -22.94 -13.44
C ARG A 8 22.94 -23.11 -13.11
N LYS A 9 23.68 -22.02 -12.85
CA LYS A 9 25.04 -22.10 -12.26
C LYS A 9 25.44 -20.99 -11.28
N PHE A 10 24.55 -20.09 -10.83
CA PHE A 10 24.99 -18.95 -9.99
C PHE A 10 24.50 -18.89 -8.53
N LEU A 11 23.70 -19.82 -8.00
CA LEU A 11 23.28 -19.76 -6.58
C LEU A 11 23.37 -21.12 -5.88
N ARG A 12 24.58 -21.70 -5.84
CA ARG A 12 24.87 -22.87 -4.99
C ARG A 12 26.24 -22.74 -4.33
N LYS A 13 26.42 -21.66 -3.57
CA LYS A 13 27.52 -21.48 -2.61
C LYS A 13 27.15 -20.34 -1.66
N GLU A 14 26.22 -20.60 -0.75
CA GLU A 14 26.08 -19.90 0.55
C GLU A 14 24.89 -20.45 1.36
N ILE A 15 24.85 -21.78 1.55
CA ILE A 15 24.06 -22.39 2.64
C ILE A 15 24.90 -23.53 3.19
N PHE A 16 25.90 -23.17 4.00
CA PHE A 16 26.57 -24.10 4.89
C PHE A 16 27.19 -23.30 6.05
N PHE A 17 26.39 -23.01 7.07
CA PHE A 17 26.96 -22.88 8.42
C PHE A 17 26.06 -23.62 9.41
N ARG A 18 26.75 -24.46 10.18
CA ARG A 18 26.25 -25.52 11.04
C ARG A 18 25.41 -24.97 12.19
N GLY A 19 24.29 -25.64 12.46
CA GLY A 19 23.79 -25.77 13.83
C GLY A 19 24.63 -26.81 14.58
N THR A 20 25.09 -26.46 15.77
CA THR A 20 25.41 -27.31 16.93
C THR A 20 25.98 -26.40 18.00
N GLY A 21 25.34 -26.33 19.17
CA GLY A 21 25.83 -25.53 20.29
C GLY A 21 24.74 -25.28 21.31
N GLU A 22 24.76 -26.09 22.36
CA GLU A 22 23.94 -26.00 23.56
C GLU A 22 23.97 -24.61 24.21
N ALA A 23 22.85 -24.17 24.77
CA ALA A 23 22.76 -22.96 25.57
C ALA A 23 23.07 -23.28 27.05
N PRO A 24 24.03 -22.62 27.71
CA PRO A 24 24.07 -22.57 29.16
C PRO A 24 23.20 -21.42 29.68
N ALA A 25 22.52 -21.68 30.79
CA ALA A 25 21.78 -20.70 31.57
C ALA A 25 22.71 -19.62 32.15
N GLY A 26 22.29 -18.36 32.06
CA GLY A 26 22.96 -17.22 32.69
C GLY A 26 22.11 -15.95 32.53
N GLU A 27 21.73 -15.35 33.65
CA GLU A 27 20.90 -14.16 33.76
C GLU A 27 21.56 -12.93 33.11
N ALA A 28 20.78 -12.13 32.35
CA ALA A 28 21.05 -10.71 32.13
C ALA A 28 19.78 -9.93 31.76
N LYS A 29 19.70 -8.73 32.34
CA LYS A 29 18.56 -7.81 32.40
C LYS A 29 18.19 -7.16 31.06
N GLY A 30 16.91 -6.77 30.95
CA GLY A 30 16.44 -5.56 30.27
C GLY A 30 16.77 -5.40 28.78
N GLY A 31 15.79 -5.65 27.90
CA GLY A 31 15.95 -5.33 26.48
C GLY A 31 14.67 -5.58 25.67
N MET A 32 14.08 -4.49 25.19
CA MET A 32 12.91 -4.39 24.32
C MET A 32 12.97 -5.36 23.12
N ARG A 33 11.98 -6.28 23.01
CA ARG A 33 11.83 -7.18 21.87
C ARG A 33 11.41 -6.38 20.63
N LYS A 34 12.32 -6.14 19.68
CA LYS A 34 11.98 -5.68 18.32
C LYS A 34 11.63 -6.90 17.45
N GLY A 35 10.39 -6.96 16.97
CA GLY A 35 9.96 -7.91 15.94
C GLY A 35 10.59 -7.63 14.57
N PRO A 36 10.54 -8.57 13.62
CA PRO A 36 11.34 -8.52 12.39
C PRO A 36 10.83 -7.44 11.42
N GLY A 37 11.53 -6.30 11.44
CA GLY A 37 11.39 -5.18 10.50
C GLY A 37 12.05 -5.44 9.15
N LEU A 38 11.67 -6.52 8.46
CA LEU A 38 12.29 -6.88 7.18
C LEU A 38 11.61 -6.27 5.94
N CYS A 39 10.49 -5.55 6.10
CA CYS A 39 9.81 -4.94 4.95
C CYS A 39 10.22 -3.49 4.65
N TYR A 40 10.92 -2.81 5.57
CA TYR A 40 11.33 -1.41 5.36
C TYR A 40 12.64 -1.28 4.56
N HIS A 41 13.54 -2.26 4.65
CA HIS A 41 14.89 -2.13 4.09
C HIS A 41 14.97 -2.22 2.56
N ILE A 42 13.96 -2.79 1.89
CA ILE A 42 13.94 -2.85 0.42
C ILE A 42 13.34 -1.57 -0.17
N ALA A 43 12.36 -0.96 0.51
CA ALA A 43 11.81 0.34 0.11
C ALA A 43 12.84 1.46 0.26
N SER A 44 13.65 1.44 1.33
CA SER A 44 14.73 2.40 1.52
C SER A 44 15.76 2.33 0.39
N ARG A 45 16.11 1.14 -0.11
CA ARG A 45 17.17 1.01 -1.13
C ARG A 45 16.74 1.38 -2.55
N ILE A 46 15.44 1.36 -2.85
CA ILE A 46 14.92 1.81 -4.15
C ILE A 46 14.77 3.34 -4.18
N PHE A 47 14.50 3.99 -3.04
CA PHE A 47 14.36 5.45 -2.94
C PHE A 47 15.64 6.20 -2.51
N SER A 48 16.69 5.53 -2.04
CA SER A 48 17.90 6.19 -1.49
C SER A 48 18.89 6.72 -2.55
N ASN A 49 18.58 6.67 -3.85
CA ASN A 49 19.52 7.09 -4.90
C ASN A 49 19.09 8.32 -5.70
N ASP A 50 18.07 9.05 -5.26
CA ASP A 50 17.73 10.34 -5.86
C ASP A 50 18.53 11.47 -5.16
N LYS A 51 19.58 11.96 -5.84
CA LYS A 51 20.41 13.10 -5.43
C LYS A 51 19.72 14.46 -5.69
N SER A 52 18.44 14.60 -5.38
CA SER A 52 17.70 15.86 -5.51
C SER A 52 17.31 16.49 -4.15
N LEU A 53 17.94 16.05 -3.06
CA LEU A 53 17.77 16.66 -1.75
C LEU A 53 18.59 17.95 -1.59
N LYS A 54 17.84 19.07 -1.59
CA LYS A 54 18.14 20.47 -1.23
C LYS A 54 18.37 21.44 -2.41
N ARG A 55 17.34 22.23 -2.71
CA ARG A 55 17.48 23.62 -3.18
C ARG A 55 16.56 24.50 -2.30
N GLY A 56 17.06 25.67 -1.92
CA GLY A 56 16.61 26.43 -0.74
C GLY A 56 15.13 26.81 -0.69
N ASN A 57 14.63 26.98 0.55
CA ASN A 57 13.36 27.61 0.96
C ASN A 57 12.05 27.27 0.22
N GLU A 58 12.01 26.22 -0.59
CA GLU A 58 10.78 25.67 -1.17
C GLU A 58 10.43 24.32 -0.52
N PRO A 59 9.13 24.00 -0.34
CA PRO A 59 8.72 22.75 0.29
C PRO A 59 9.23 21.54 -0.51
N LEU A 60 9.82 20.59 0.21
CA LEU A 60 10.56 19.44 -0.33
C LEU A 60 9.69 18.45 -1.14
N TYR A 61 8.37 18.51 -1.00
CA TYR A 61 7.42 17.67 -1.72
C TYR A 61 6.38 18.55 -2.40
N PHE A 62 6.50 18.65 -3.72
CA PHE A 62 5.39 19.16 -4.52
C PHE A 62 4.46 18.00 -4.85
N VAL A 63 3.21 18.10 -4.40
CA VAL A 63 2.19 17.10 -4.71
C VAL A 63 1.68 17.33 -6.11
N ASP A 64 1.72 16.27 -6.90
CA ASP A 64 1.30 16.27 -8.29
C ASP A 64 -0.19 15.90 -8.39
N ARG A 65 -1.04 16.90 -8.64
CA ARG A 65 -2.49 16.70 -8.81
C ARG A 65 -2.80 15.75 -9.96
N LYS A 66 -2.01 15.80 -11.03
CA LYS A 66 -2.16 14.89 -12.17
C LYS A 66 -1.89 13.46 -11.73
N LYS A 67 -0.87 13.24 -10.89
CA LYS A 67 -0.59 11.90 -10.37
C LYS A 67 -1.70 11.36 -9.47
N ILE A 68 -2.31 12.22 -8.66
CA ILE A 68 -3.49 11.84 -7.87
C ILE A 68 -4.62 11.43 -8.82
N GLU A 69 -4.96 12.25 -9.82
CA GLU A 69 -6.04 11.94 -10.76
C GLU A 69 -5.78 10.64 -11.56
N GLU A 70 -4.55 10.42 -12.04
CA GLU A 70 -4.17 9.16 -12.69
C GLU A 70 -4.40 7.93 -11.78
N THR A 71 -4.15 8.09 -10.47
CA THR A 71 -4.37 7.04 -9.48
C THR A 71 -5.86 6.79 -9.24
N LEU A 72 -6.68 7.85 -9.22
CA LEU A 72 -8.13 7.75 -9.09
C LEU A 72 -8.77 7.07 -10.31
N LEU A 73 -8.39 7.47 -11.52
CA LEU A 73 -8.84 6.85 -12.77
C LEU A 73 -8.45 5.37 -12.84
N TYR A 74 -7.24 5.02 -12.37
CA TYR A 74 -6.82 3.64 -12.27
C TYR A 74 -7.70 2.84 -11.29
N MET A 75 -8.04 3.42 -10.14
CA MET A 75 -8.94 2.80 -9.16
C MET A 75 -10.32 2.52 -9.74
N GLU A 76 -10.90 3.48 -10.46
CA GLU A 76 -12.20 3.34 -11.16
C GLU A 76 -12.17 2.17 -12.14
N LYS A 77 -11.11 2.07 -12.96
CA LYS A 77 -10.91 0.94 -13.87
C LYS A 77 -10.78 -0.41 -13.14
N GLN A 78 -10.12 -0.44 -11.99
CA GLN A 78 -10.04 -1.67 -11.18
C GLN A 78 -11.41 -2.08 -10.62
N LEU A 79 -12.25 -1.13 -10.22
CA LEU A 79 -13.62 -1.41 -9.78
C LEU A 79 -14.49 -1.96 -10.91
N GLU A 80 -14.37 -1.41 -12.13
CA GLU A 80 -15.01 -1.97 -13.32
C GLU A 80 -14.56 -3.41 -13.56
N THR A 81 -13.26 -3.67 -13.48
CA THR A 81 -12.70 -5.01 -13.65
C THR A 81 -13.20 -5.97 -12.58
N LEU A 82 -13.24 -5.54 -11.31
CA LEU A 82 -13.77 -6.33 -10.19
C LEU A 82 -15.24 -6.71 -10.42
N SER A 83 -16.03 -5.82 -11.01
CA SER A 83 -17.45 -6.07 -11.28
C SER A 83 -17.68 -7.24 -12.25
N SER A 84 -16.71 -7.54 -13.11
CA SER A 84 -16.76 -8.68 -14.02
C SER A 84 -16.54 -10.03 -13.33
N ILE A 85 -15.96 -10.05 -12.12
CA ILE A 85 -15.70 -11.25 -11.34
C ILE A 85 -16.89 -11.55 -10.43
N ARG A 86 -17.80 -12.41 -10.90
CA ARG A 86 -18.99 -12.85 -10.15
C ARG A 86 -18.61 -13.73 -8.95
N SER A 87 -17.67 -14.65 -9.15
CA SER A 87 -17.11 -15.55 -8.16
C SER A 87 -15.67 -15.91 -8.56
N PRO A 88 -14.74 -16.07 -7.61
CA PRO A 88 -13.34 -16.44 -7.89
C PRO A 88 -13.18 -17.98 -7.96
N ASP A 89 -13.89 -18.62 -8.90
CA ASP A 89 -13.93 -20.10 -8.97
C ASP A 89 -12.72 -20.65 -9.73
N LYS A 90 -12.27 -19.95 -10.78
CA LYS A 90 -11.11 -20.34 -11.58
C LYS A 90 -9.82 -19.72 -11.05
N GLU A 91 -8.71 -20.41 -11.23
CA GLU A 91 -7.38 -19.92 -10.82
C GLU A 91 -7.02 -18.55 -11.43
N ILE A 92 -7.45 -18.28 -12.67
CA ILE A 92 -7.24 -16.97 -13.29
C ILE A 92 -8.07 -15.87 -12.62
N GLU A 93 -9.30 -16.18 -12.18
CA GLU A 93 -10.18 -15.24 -11.49
C GLU A 93 -9.67 -14.96 -10.07
N LYS A 94 -9.10 -15.97 -9.41
CA LYS A 94 -8.40 -15.84 -8.11
C LYS A 94 -7.19 -14.93 -8.20
N ALA A 95 -6.30 -15.19 -9.16
CA ALA A 95 -5.11 -14.35 -9.38
C ALA A 95 -5.49 -12.91 -9.77
N ALA A 96 -6.54 -12.74 -10.59
CA ALA A 96 -7.07 -11.43 -10.92
C ALA A 96 -7.63 -10.72 -9.69
N LEU A 97 -8.41 -11.41 -8.86
CA LEU A 97 -8.98 -10.87 -7.62
C LEU A 97 -7.87 -10.37 -6.68
N GLU A 98 -6.84 -11.18 -6.42
CA GLU A 98 -5.71 -10.78 -5.58
C GLU A 98 -5.06 -9.49 -6.09
N ARG A 99 -4.82 -9.41 -7.41
CA ARG A 99 -4.18 -8.24 -8.01
C ARG A 99 -5.06 -7.00 -7.89
N ILE A 100 -6.35 -7.13 -8.20
CA ILE A 100 -7.32 -6.03 -8.13
C ILE A 100 -7.45 -5.52 -6.69
N VAL A 101 -7.60 -6.42 -5.72
CA VAL A 101 -7.72 -6.04 -4.29
C VAL A 101 -6.47 -5.32 -3.81
N LEU A 102 -5.29 -5.87 -4.11
CA LEU A 102 -4.02 -5.25 -3.73
C LEU A 102 -3.89 -3.85 -4.31
N THR A 103 -4.18 -3.68 -5.60
CA THR A 103 -3.98 -2.39 -6.27
C THR A 103 -5.07 -1.38 -5.94
N LEU A 104 -6.29 -1.79 -5.60
CA LEU A 104 -7.31 -0.90 -5.02
C LEU A 104 -6.84 -0.33 -3.68
N ILE A 105 -6.34 -1.19 -2.78
CA ILE A 105 -5.81 -0.78 -1.48
C ILE A 105 -4.61 0.16 -1.67
N ASP A 106 -3.64 -0.21 -2.49
CA ASP A 106 -2.45 0.62 -2.74
C ASP A 106 -2.82 1.97 -3.36
N SER A 107 -3.75 2.00 -4.33
CA SER A 107 -4.20 3.27 -4.94
C SER A 107 -4.88 4.21 -3.94
N PHE A 108 -5.65 3.65 -3.00
CA PHE A 108 -6.24 4.43 -1.90
C PHE A 108 -5.16 5.01 -0.98
N LEU A 109 -4.18 4.19 -0.58
CA LEU A 109 -3.08 4.62 0.29
C LEU A 109 -2.18 5.65 -0.38
N ASP A 110 -1.89 5.50 -1.66
CA ASP A 110 -1.06 6.43 -2.44
C ASP A 110 -1.74 7.80 -2.59
N ALA A 111 -3.03 7.81 -2.96
CA ALA A 111 -3.80 9.05 -3.03
C ALA A 111 -3.95 9.70 -1.63
N GLY A 112 -4.17 8.89 -0.60
CA GLY A 112 -4.25 9.35 0.79
C GLY A 112 -2.96 10.01 1.27
N ASN A 113 -1.80 9.38 1.06
CA ASN A 113 -0.50 9.95 1.39
C ASN A 113 -0.26 11.26 0.62
N ALA A 114 -0.57 11.29 -0.68
CA ALA A 114 -0.42 12.49 -1.48
C ALA A 114 -1.29 13.66 -0.95
N LEU A 115 -2.51 13.37 -0.46
CA LEU A 115 -3.35 14.39 0.18
C LEU A 115 -2.77 14.88 1.51
N ILE A 116 -2.27 13.96 2.33
CA ILE A 116 -1.63 14.29 3.62
C ILE A 116 -0.46 15.24 3.40
N ASP A 117 0.42 14.90 2.46
CA ASP A 117 1.58 15.71 2.11
C ASP A 117 1.15 17.07 1.52
N GLY A 118 0.14 17.06 0.63
CA GLY A 118 -0.26 18.23 -0.15
C GLY A 118 -1.01 19.28 0.64
N PHE A 119 -1.70 18.87 1.70
CA PHE A 119 -2.41 19.78 2.61
C PHE A 119 -1.67 19.98 3.94
N ILE A 120 -0.45 19.43 4.07
CA ILE A 120 0.39 19.53 5.28
C ILE A 120 -0.41 19.07 6.51
N MET A 121 -1.01 17.88 6.40
CA MET A 121 -1.72 17.23 7.50
C MET A 121 -0.71 16.64 8.51
N ARG A 122 -1.20 15.92 9.53
CA ARG A 122 -0.31 15.17 10.45
C ARG A 122 0.33 13.96 9.76
N ASP A 123 1.54 13.59 10.18
CA ASP A 123 2.25 12.42 9.64
C ASP A 123 1.60 11.08 10.05
N PRO A 124 1.40 10.13 9.12
CA PRO A 124 0.95 8.78 9.44
C PRO A 124 2.12 7.90 9.93
N GLY A 125 1.89 7.15 11.03
CA GLY A 125 2.81 6.11 11.51
C GLY A 125 2.53 4.72 10.92
N SER A 126 1.35 4.53 10.32
CA SER A 126 0.84 3.26 9.81
C SER A 126 -0.22 3.48 8.73
N TYR A 127 -0.61 2.41 8.02
CA TYR A 127 -1.69 2.48 7.03
C TYR A 127 -3.05 2.83 7.63
N ASN A 128 -3.32 2.42 8.88
CA ASN A 128 -4.54 2.80 9.56
C ASN A 128 -4.55 4.29 9.93
N ASP A 129 -3.38 4.87 10.21
CA ASP A 129 -3.28 6.30 10.49
C ASP A 129 -3.65 7.13 9.27
N ILE A 130 -3.29 6.70 8.05
CA ILE A 130 -3.73 7.36 6.81
C ILE A 130 -5.26 7.45 6.77
N VAL A 131 -5.95 6.34 7.07
CA VAL A 131 -7.41 6.31 7.09
C VAL A 131 -7.97 7.27 8.14
N ASP A 132 -7.39 7.27 9.34
CA ASP A 132 -7.83 8.13 10.44
C ASP A 132 -7.61 9.62 10.14
N ILE A 133 -6.48 9.97 9.53
CA ILE A 133 -6.18 11.34 9.12
C ILE A 133 -7.20 11.83 8.09
N LEU A 134 -7.46 11.03 7.05
CA LEU A 134 -8.43 11.39 6.02
C LEU A 134 -9.86 11.50 6.57
N ALA A 135 -10.20 10.74 7.61
CA ALA A 135 -11.50 10.83 8.27
C ALA A 135 -11.59 12.09 9.16
N ASP A 136 -10.54 12.39 9.92
CA ASP A 136 -10.45 13.58 10.79
C ASP A 136 -10.53 14.87 9.97
N GLU A 137 -9.83 14.92 8.83
CA GLU A 137 -9.86 16.03 7.85
C GLU A 137 -11.12 16.01 6.95
N LYS A 138 -12.05 15.08 7.21
CA LYS A 138 -13.35 14.94 6.53
C LYS A 138 -13.24 14.65 5.02
N VAL A 139 -12.07 14.25 4.54
CA VAL A 139 -11.88 13.74 3.16
C VAL A 139 -12.76 12.53 2.94
N ILE A 140 -12.81 11.60 3.90
CA ILE A 140 -13.65 10.41 3.85
C ILE A 140 -14.68 10.39 5.00
N THR A 141 -15.74 9.59 4.85
CA THR A 141 -16.72 9.41 5.93
C THR A 141 -16.26 8.38 6.94
N LYS A 142 -16.86 8.37 8.15
CA LYS A 142 -16.60 7.33 9.17
C LYS A 142 -16.87 5.92 8.64
N LYS A 143 -17.95 5.75 7.87
CA LYS A 143 -18.30 4.46 7.24
C LYS A 143 -17.21 4.00 6.27
N MET A 144 -16.67 4.91 5.45
CA MET A 144 -15.57 4.59 4.55
C MET A 144 -14.30 4.22 5.32
N ALA A 145 -14.02 4.91 6.44
CA ALA A 145 -12.89 4.60 7.28
C ALA A 145 -12.98 3.17 7.85
N GLU A 146 -14.16 2.76 8.32
CA GLU A 146 -14.41 1.39 8.79
C GLU A 146 -14.20 0.37 7.65
N ASP A 147 -14.77 0.64 6.48
CA ASP A 147 -14.64 -0.25 5.31
C ASP A 147 -13.16 -0.40 4.89
N PHE A 148 -12.39 0.70 4.80
CA PHE A 148 -10.97 0.66 4.44
C PHE A 148 -10.11 -0.07 5.47
N LYS A 149 -10.33 0.19 6.76
CA LYS A 149 -9.63 -0.53 7.85
C LYS A 149 -9.91 -2.03 7.83
N SER A 150 -11.09 -2.44 7.36
CA SER A 150 -11.42 -3.87 7.22
C SER A 150 -10.65 -4.56 6.10
N VAL A 151 -10.28 -3.87 5.03
CA VAL A 151 -9.63 -4.46 3.84
C VAL A 151 -8.11 -4.28 3.80
N ILE A 152 -7.56 -3.21 4.40
CA ILE A 152 -6.11 -2.96 4.46
C ILE A 152 -5.29 -4.19 4.92
N PRO A 153 -5.71 -4.99 5.93
CA PRO A 153 -4.97 -6.17 6.36
C PRO A 153 -4.72 -7.20 5.24
N MET A 154 -5.61 -7.29 4.24
CA MET A 154 -5.47 -8.23 3.11
C MET A 154 -4.17 -8.00 2.34
N ARG A 155 -3.64 -6.77 2.34
CA ARG A 155 -2.37 -6.45 1.69
C ARG A 155 -1.24 -7.34 2.19
N LYS A 156 -1.15 -7.52 3.51
CA LYS A 156 -0.14 -8.40 4.12
C LYS A 156 -0.36 -9.85 3.68
N THR A 157 -1.61 -10.31 3.71
CA THR A 157 -1.95 -11.67 3.32
C THR A 157 -1.58 -11.96 1.86
N ILE A 158 -1.91 -11.06 0.93
CA ILE A 158 -1.59 -11.20 -0.49
C ILE A 158 -0.07 -11.17 -0.72
N MET A 159 0.66 -10.29 -0.04
CA MET A 159 2.09 -10.09 -0.32
C MET A 159 3.02 -11.06 0.41
N GLN A 160 2.64 -11.54 1.59
CA GLN A 160 3.53 -12.29 2.49
C GLN A 160 3.00 -13.67 2.87
N GLU A 161 1.67 -13.84 2.94
CA GLU A 161 1.02 -15.05 3.43
C GLU A 161 0.23 -15.74 2.29
N TYR A 162 0.78 -15.70 1.07
CA TYR A 162 0.08 -16.07 -0.17
C TYR A 162 -0.37 -17.54 -0.24
N LEU A 163 0.17 -18.42 0.60
CA LEU A 163 -0.28 -19.82 0.73
C LEU A 163 -1.56 -19.98 1.57
N ALA A 164 -1.98 -18.94 2.29
CA ALA A 164 -3.10 -18.96 3.23
C ALA A 164 -4.29 -18.10 2.76
N ILE A 165 -4.33 -17.71 1.48
CA ILE A 165 -5.39 -16.86 0.95
C ILE A 165 -6.71 -17.63 0.86
N ASP A 166 -7.75 -17.12 1.53
CA ASP A 166 -9.15 -17.50 1.30
C ASP A 166 -9.78 -16.51 0.30
N HIS A 167 -9.82 -16.89 -0.99
CA HIS A 167 -10.42 -16.06 -2.04
C HIS A 167 -11.91 -15.81 -1.85
N GLY A 168 -12.63 -16.73 -1.21
CA GLY A 168 -14.05 -16.56 -0.93
C GLY A 168 -14.29 -15.48 0.11
N GLN A 169 -13.50 -15.48 1.20
CA GLN A 169 -13.53 -14.43 2.21
C GLN A 169 -13.08 -13.08 1.63
N MET A 170 -11.97 -13.07 0.89
CA MET A 170 -11.45 -11.86 0.23
C MET A 170 -12.50 -11.24 -0.69
N HIS A 171 -13.14 -12.03 -1.54
CA HIS A 171 -14.19 -11.57 -2.46
C HIS A 171 -15.37 -10.95 -1.72
N ARG A 172 -15.86 -11.59 -0.64
CA ARG A 172 -16.96 -11.02 0.17
C ARG A 172 -16.57 -9.69 0.80
N MET A 173 -15.41 -9.62 1.43
CA MET A 173 -14.96 -8.42 2.13
C MET A 173 -14.70 -7.25 1.16
N ILE A 174 -14.03 -7.48 0.01
CA ILE A 174 -13.84 -6.40 -0.95
C ILE A 174 -15.18 -5.92 -1.53
N ARG A 175 -16.12 -6.83 -1.81
CA ARG A 175 -17.47 -6.47 -2.30
C ARG A 175 -18.25 -5.61 -1.31
N GLN A 176 -18.07 -5.82 -0.01
CA GLN A 176 -18.66 -4.96 1.03
C GLN A 176 -18.06 -3.55 1.03
N ALA A 177 -16.77 -3.42 0.71
CA ALA A 177 -16.07 -2.13 0.64
C ALA A 177 -16.21 -1.40 -0.71
N VAL A 178 -16.72 -2.06 -1.77
CA VAL A 178 -16.89 -1.47 -3.11
C VAL A 178 -17.59 -0.10 -3.09
N PRO A 179 -18.71 0.13 -2.36
CA PRO A 179 -19.35 1.45 -2.33
C PRO A 179 -18.41 2.55 -1.82
N SER A 180 -17.54 2.24 -0.85
CA SER A 180 -16.57 3.17 -0.31
C SER A 180 -15.42 3.46 -1.27
N PHE A 181 -14.92 2.44 -1.98
CA PHE A 181 -13.95 2.66 -3.06
C PHE A 181 -14.55 3.44 -4.23
N ALA A 182 -15.80 3.19 -4.61
CA ALA A 182 -16.47 3.88 -5.70
C ALA A 182 -16.71 5.37 -5.39
N ALA A 183 -17.02 5.70 -4.12
CA ALA A 183 -17.22 7.09 -3.70
C ALA A 183 -15.92 7.85 -3.44
N PHE A 184 -14.78 7.16 -3.24
CA PHE A 184 -13.53 7.79 -2.85
C PHE A 184 -12.98 8.78 -3.89
N PRO A 185 -12.90 8.46 -5.20
CA PRO A 185 -12.43 9.38 -6.23
C PRO A 185 -13.11 10.75 -6.19
N ASP A 186 -14.45 10.77 -6.16
CA ASP A 186 -15.20 12.03 -6.17
C ASP A 186 -14.95 12.85 -4.91
N ARG A 187 -14.83 12.19 -3.75
CA ARG A 187 -14.49 12.87 -2.51
C ARG A 187 -13.09 13.48 -2.53
N VAL A 188 -12.11 12.79 -3.11
CA VAL A 188 -10.76 13.34 -3.31
C VAL A 188 -10.80 14.53 -4.26
N ARG A 189 -11.51 14.43 -5.39
CA ARG A 189 -11.66 15.54 -6.35
C ARG A 189 -12.36 16.74 -5.72
N ASP A 190 -13.39 16.52 -4.92
CA ASP A 190 -14.10 17.58 -4.19
C ASP A 190 -13.20 18.23 -3.15
N TYR A 191 -12.40 17.43 -2.43
CA TYR A 191 -11.43 17.93 -1.46
C TYR A 191 -10.29 18.72 -2.12
N LEU A 192 -9.82 18.30 -3.29
CA LEU A 192 -8.81 19.05 -4.06
C LEU A 192 -9.34 20.42 -4.56
N LYS A 193 -10.66 20.54 -4.78
CA LYS A 193 -11.32 21.79 -5.21
C LYS A 193 -11.62 22.74 -4.05
N HIS A 194 -12.10 22.21 -2.93
CA HIS A 194 -12.66 23.01 -1.83
C HIS A 194 -11.87 22.96 -0.52
N GLY A 195 -10.87 22.08 -0.43
CA GLY A 195 -10.07 21.88 0.77
C GLY A 195 -9.35 23.15 1.20
N SER A 196 -9.46 23.50 2.47
CA SER A 196 -8.78 24.63 3.08
C SER A 196 -7.37 24.21 3.50
N GLY A 197 -6.39 24.43 2.63
CA GLY A 197 -4.97 24.37 2.94
C GLY A 197 -4.20 25.31 2.02
N PRO A 198 -2.99 25.74 2.39
CA PRO A 198 -2.16 26.55 1.50
C PRO A 198 -1.92 25.75 0.21
N VAL A 199 -2.51 26.21 -0.90
CA VAL A 199 -2.37 25.61 -2.26
C VAL A 199 -0.90 25.63 -2.74
N SER A 200 -0.01 26.24 -1.95
CA SER A 200 1.42 26.42 -2.22
C SER A 200 2.23 25.13 -2.42
N ALA A 201 1.72 23.95 -2.07
CA ALA A 201 2.42 22.67 -2.23
C ALA A 201 2.08 21.91 -3.52
N PHE A 202 1.11 22.39 -4.32
CA PHE A 202 0.80 21.77 -5.62
C PHE A 202 1.63 22.42 -6.73
N LYS A 203 2.17 21.62 -7.66
CA LYS A 203 2.79 22.20 -8.86
C LYS A 203 1.72 22.94 -9.67
N ASN A 204 2.03 24.16 -10.06
CA ASN A 204 1.26 24.84 -11.10
C ASN A 204 1.48 24.10 -12.43
N GLU A 205 0.40 23.97 -13.21
CA GLU A 205 0.39 23.32 -14.53
C GLU A 205 1.39 23.95 -15.51
#